data_AF-A0A450USU7-F1
#
_entry.id   AF-A0A450USU7-F1
#
_cell.length_a   1.000
_cell.length_b   1.000
_cell.length_c   1.000
_cell.angle_alpha   90.00
_cell.angle_beta   90.00
_cell.angle_gamma   90.00
#
_symmetry.space_group_name_H-M   'P 1'
#
loop_
_entity.id
_entity.type
_entity.pdbx_description
1 polymer ?
#
loop_
_entity_poly.entity_id
_entity_poly.type
_entity_poly.pdbx_seq_one_letter_code
_entity_poly.pdbx_strand_id
1 'polypeptide(L)' 'MELELLYRCVAALDVHQAKVTGCVVYEDEAGETRMELREFGGFKRDRKAMAE' A
#
# COMPACT_ATOMS: atom_id res chain seq x y z
N MET A 1 -27.04 1.98 4.89
CA MET A 1 -25.94 2.73 4.28
C MET A 1 -25.16 1.71 3.47
N GLU A 2 -25.28 1.76 2.15
CA GLU A 2 -24.64 0.81 1.24
C GLU A 2 -23.30 1.41 0.82
N LEU A 3 -22.21 0.68 1.03
CA LEU A 3 -20.86 1.14 0.70
C LEU A 3 -20.59 0.76 -0.74
N GLU A 4 -20.54 1.75 -1.63
CA GLU A 4 -20.20 1.53 -3.04
C GLU A 4 -18.70 1.25 -3.17
N LEU A 5 -18.36 0.13 -3.81
CA LEU A 5 -16.97 -0.29 -3.97
C LEU A 5 -16.31 0.57 -5.05
N LEU A 6 -15.54 1.58 -4.63
CA LEU A 6 -14.89 2.52 -5.56
C LEU A 6 -13.76 1.89 -6.36
N TYR A 7 -12.90 1.09 -5.72
CA TYR A 7 -11.78 0.42 -6.38
C TYR A 7 -11.56 -0.97 -5.78
N ARG A 8 -11.26 -1.95 -6.64
CA ARG A 8 -10.77 -3.26 -6.20
C ARG A 8 -9.29 -3.14 -5.91
N CYS A 9 -8.94 -2.94 -4.63
CA CYS A 9 -7.55 -2.86 -4.20
C CYS A 9 -7.24 -3.87 -3.08
N VAL A 10 -5.99 -4.31 -3.04
CA VAL A 10 -5.40 -5.11 -1.97
C VAL A 10 -4.07 -4.48 -1.60
N ALA A 11 -3.86 -4.23 -0.31
CA ALA A 11 -2.59 -3.74 0.22
C ALA A 11 -1.95 -4.82 1.11
N ALA A 12 -0.65 -5.03 0.93
CA ALA A 12 0.18 -5.91 1.75
C ALA A 12 1.35 -5.13 2.34
N LEU A 13 1.74 -5.49 3.56
CA LEU A 13 2.83 -4.86 4.28
C LEU A 13 3.78 -5.94 4.81
N ASP A 14 5.04 -5.89 4.38
CA ASP A 14 6.13 -6.65 4.95
C ASP A 14 6.88 -5.77 5.96
N VAL A 15 6.86 -6.15 7.23
CA VAL A 15 7.41 -5.36 8.33
C VAL A 15 8.65 -6.06 8.88
N HIS A 16 9.82 -5.61 8.45
CA HIS A 16 11.10 -5.96 9.04
C HIS A 16 11.63 -4.80 9.90
N GLN A 17 12.47 -5.09 10.89
CA GLN A 17 12.96 -4.03 11.80
C GLN A 17 13.79 -2.96 11.06
N ALA A 18 14.61 -3.38 10.10
CA ALA A 18 15.46 -2.47 9.34
C ALA A 18 14.74 -1.81 8.15
N LYS A 19 13.62 -2.38 7.68
CA LYS A 19 12.95 -1.98 6.44
C LYS A 19 11.50 -2.39 6.45
N VAL A 20 10.63 -1.51 5.97
CA VAL A 20 9.22 -1.84 5.76
C VAL A 20 8.91 -1.71 4.29
N THR A 21 8.23 -2.69 3.72
CA THR A 21 7.86 -2.67 2.30
C THR A 21 6.34 -2.74 2.17
N GLY A 22 5.75 -1.76 1.50
CA GLY A 22 4.35 -1.76 1.12
C GLY A 22 4.19 -2.16 -0.34
N CYS A 23 3.18 -2.99 -0.62
CA CYS A 23 2.75 -3.33 -1.96
C CYS A 23 1.24 -3.08 -2.06
N VAL A 24 0.80 -2.35 -3.08
CA VAL A 24 -0.61 -2.16 -3.40
C VAL A 24 -0.86 -2.70 -4.78
N VAL A 25 -1.84 -3.57 -4.92
CA VAL A 25 -2.37 -4.02 -6.20
C VAL A 25 -3.79 -3.49 -6.30
N TYR A 26 -4.10 -2.78 -7.38
CA TYR A 26 -5.42 -2.20 -7.58
C TYR A 26 -5.85 -2.22 -9.05
N GLU A 27 -7.15 -2.21 -9.28
CA GLU A 27 -7.74 -2.00 -10.60
C GLU A 27 -7.92 -0.48 -10.82
N ASP A 28 -7.39 0.08 -11.91
CA ASP A 28 -7.53 1.49 -12.26
C ASP A 28 -8.86 1.79 -12.96
N GLU A 29 -9.10 3.07 -13.32
CA GLU A 29 -10.35 3.50 -13.97
C GLU A 29 -10.61 2.85 -15.33
N ALA A 30 -9.57 2.32 -15.99
CA ALA A 30 -9.67 1.59 -17.25
C ALA A 30 -9.93 0.08 -17.04
N GLY A 31 -9.99 -0.39 -15.79
CA GLY A 31 -10.09 -1.80 -15.46
C GLY A 31 -8.75 -2.53 -15.50
N GLU A 32 -7.63 -1.82 -15.62
CA GLU A 32 -6.30 -2.44 -15.69
C GLU A 32 -5.73 -2.67 -14.29
N THR A 33 -5.11 -3.83 -14.08
CA THR A 33 -4.42 -4.12 -12.81
C THR A 33 -3.09 -3.38 -12.74
N ARG A 34 -2.93 -2.53 -11.73
CA ARG A 34 -1.70 -1.83 -11.36
C ARG A 34 -1.10 -2.42 -10.11
N MET A 35 0.23 -2.32 -10.01
CA MET A 35 0.99 -2.69 -8.81
C MET A 35 1.96 -1.57 -8.47
N GLU A 36 1.90 -1.10 -7.23
CA GLU A 36 2.82 -0.11 -6.67
C GLU A 36 3.57 -0.72 -5.50
N LEU A 37 4.90 -0.64 -5.55
CA LEU A 37 5.79 -1.05 -4.48
C LEU A 37 6.48 0.17 -3.89
N ARG A 38 6.39 0.35 -2.58
CA ARG A 38 7.08 1.43 -1.87
C ARG A 38 7.88 0.87 -0.70
N GLU A 39 9.13 1.27 -0.63
CA GLU A 39 10.03 0.90 0.45
C GLU A 39 10.17 2.06 1.42
N PHE A 40 10.07 1.73 2.69
CA PHE A 40 10.28 2.63 3.81
C PHE A 40 11.47 2.13 4.62
N GLY A 41 12.13 3.04 5.33
CA GLY A 41 13.25 2.69 6.19
C GLY A 41 12.81 1.90 7.43
N GLY A 42 13.56 2.02 8.52
CA GLY A 42 13.31 1.23 9.72
C GLY A 42 11.96 1.56 10.35
N PHE A 43 11.15 0.55 10.69
CA PHE A 43 9.78 0.71 11.19
C PHE A 43 9.64 1.77 12.31
N LYS A 44 10.55 1.77 13.29
CA LYS A 44 10.51 2.74 14.40
C LYS A 44 10.85 4.16 13.98
N ARG A 45 11.79 4.32 13.02
CA ARG A 45 12.33 5.62 12.62
C ARG A 45 11.46 6.29 11.56
N ASP A 46 11.03 5.50 10.58
CA ASP A 46 10.46 6.00 9.33
C ASP A 46 8.93 5.78 9.23
N ARG A 47 8.29 5.35 10.34
CA ARG A 47 6.82 5.21 10.47
C ARG A 47 6.03 6.42 9.97
N LYS A 48 6.53 7.64 10.17
CA LYS A 48 5.80 8.85 9.77
C LYS A 48 5.73 8.98 8.25
N ALA A 49 6.80 8.62 7.55
CA ALA A 49 6.85 8.63 6.09
C ALA A 49 5.91 7.59 5.47
N MET A 50 5.43 6.60 6.24
CA MET A 50 4.41 5.65 5.78
C MET A 50 2.99 6.24 5.76
N ALA A 51 2.75 7.31 6.53
CA ALA A 51 1.46 8.01 6.56
C ALA A 51 1.38 9.14 5.51
N GLU A 52 2.48 9.41 4.80
CA GLU A 52 2.65 10.44 3.78
C GLU A 52 2.68 9.83 2.37
#